data_AF-R8MQR0-F1
#
_entry.id   AF-R8MQR0-F1
#
_cell.length_a   1.000
_cell.length_b   1.000
_cell.length_c   1.000
_cell.angle_alpha   90.00
_cell.angle_beta   90.00
_cell.angle_gamma   90.00
#
_symmetry.space_group_name_H-M   'P 1'
#
loop_
_entity.id
_entity.type
_entity.pdbx_description
1 polymer ?
#
loop_
_entity_poly.entity_id
_entity_poly.type
_entity_poly.pdbx_seq_one_letter_code
_entity_poly.pdbx_strand_id
1 'polypeptide(L)' 'MKRNVLSKIILLNFFLMCFLIGIPNAKAEWDTTLPVLKNIKLSKNVVKAGESIEMYVDAE' A
#
# COMPACT_ATOMS: atom_id res chain seq x y z
N MET A 1 -16.13 -4.55 43.05
CA MET A 1 -14.80 -4.99 42.56
C MET A 1 -13.73 -4.09 43.18
N LYS A 2 -12.70 -4.62 43.86
CA LYS A 2 -11.65 -3.79 44.51
C LYS A 2 -10.99 -2.88 43.45
N ARG A 3 -10.86 -1.57 43.72
CA ARG A 3 -10.22 -0.57 42.81
C ARG A 3 -8.88 -1.07 42.23
N ASN A 4 -8.10 -1.79 43.02
CA ASN A 4 -6.80 -2.33 42.62
C ASN A 4 -6.89 -3.43 41.55
N VAL A 5 -8.02 -4.15 41.45
CA VAL A 5 -8.23 -5.19 40.43
C VAL A 5 -8.65 -4.55 39.12
N LEU A 6 -9.54 -3.56 39.17
CA LEU A 6 -9.98 -2.81 37.97
C LEU A 6 -8.80 -2.08 37.31
N SER A 7 -7.97 -1.41 38.09
CA SER A 7 -6.79 -0.71 37.57
C SER A 7 -5.77 -1.66 36.92
N LYS A 8 -5.56 -2.86 37.47
CA LYS A 8 -4.69 -3.88 36.87
C LYS A 8 -5.22 -4.39 35.53
N ILE A 9 -6.53 -4.59 35.41
CA ILE A 9 -7.15 -5.03 34.15
C ILE A 9 -7.01 -3.95 33.08
N ILE A 10 -7.20 -2.68 33.43
CA ILE A 10 -7.03 -1.55 32.50
C ILE A 10 -5.58 -1.46 32.03
N LEU A 11 -4.61 -1.57 32.94
CA LEU A 11 -3.18 -1.52 32.60
C LEU A 11 -2.77 -2.71 31.71
N LEU A 12 -3.29 -3.91 32.00
CA LEU A 12 -3.04 -5.10 31.19
C LEU A 12 -3.62 -4.96 29.78
N ASN A 13 -4.83 -4.43 29.66
CA ASN A 13 -5.49 -4.22 28.38
C ASN A 13 -4.76 -3.14 27.55
N PHE A 14 -4.33 -2.05 28.19
CA PHE A 14 -3.52 -1.03 27.55
C PHE A 14 -2.17 -1.58 27.05
N PHE A 15 -1.48 -2.39 27.86
CA PHE A 15 -0.25 -3.05 27.47
C PHE A 15 -0.45 -4.00 26.28
N LEU A 16 -1.54 -4.77 26.28
CA LEU A 16 -1.88 -5.68 25.18
C LEU A 16 -2.16 -4.93 23.87
N MET A 17 -2.87 -3.81 23.92
CA MET A 17 -3.13 -2.97 22.74
C MET A 17 -1.85 -2.39 22.14
N CYS A 18 -0.94 -1.88 22.98
CA CYS A 18 0.35 -1.39 22.53
C CYS A 18 1.21 -2.50 21.92
N PHE A 19 1.16 -3.71 22.48
CA PHE A 19 1.88 -4.86 21.93
C PHE A 19 1.33 -5.26 20.55
N LEU A 20 0.01 -5.28 20.36
CA LEU A 20 -0.60 -5.66 19.08
C LEU A 20 -0.37 -4.63 17.96
N ILE A 21 -0.34 -3.33 18.30
CA ILE A 21 -0.07 -2.25 17.33
C ILE A 21 1.44 -2.11 17.05
N GLY A 22 2.27 -2.43 18.04
CA GLY A 22 3.72 -2.23 18.01
C GLY A 22 4.51 -3.37 17.35
N ILE A 23 3.88 -4.47 16.93
CA ILE A 23 4.54 -5.45 16.05
C ILE A 23 4.66 -4.77 14.68
N PRO A 24 5.86 -4.34 14.24
CA PRO A 24 6.01 -3.96 12.85
C PRO A 24 5.59 -5.18 12.04
N ASN A 25 4.61 -5.02 11.15
CA ASN A 25 4.24 -6.07 10.20
C ASN A 25 5.54 -6.57 9.56
N ALA A 26 6.05 -7.73 10.02
CA ALA A 26 7.34 -8.28 9.60
C ALA A 26 7.35 -8.73 8.12
N LYS A 27 6.33 -8.31 7.37
CA LYS A 27 6.02 -8.62 5.97
C LYS A 27 5.41 -7.43 5.23
N ALA A 28 5.58 -6.19 5.72
CA ALA A 28 5.37 -5.01 4.88
C ALA A 28 6.63 -4.77 4.05
N GLU A 29 7.00 -5.76 3.25
CA GLU A 29 8.05 -5.61 2.27
C GLU A 29 7.43 -4.83 1.11
N TRP A 30 8.02 -3.67 0.80
CA TRP A 30 7.61 -2.88 -0.35
C TRP A 30 7.87 -3.72 -1.59
N ASP A 31 6.87 -3.82 -2.48
CA ASP A 31 7.09 -4.47 -3.76
C ASP A 31 8.15 -3.68 -4.54
N THR A 32 9.30 -4.31 -4.74
CA THR A 32 10.43 -3.76 -5.49
C THR A 32 10.53 -4.39 -6.87
N THR A 33 9.56 -5.23 -7.25
CA THR A 33 9.52 -5.87 -8.55
C THR A 33 9.40 -4.79 -9.62
N LEU A 34 10.33 -4.79 -10.57
CA LEU A 34 10.28 -3.85 -11.69
C LEU A 34 9.12 -4.23 -12.61
N PRO A 35 8.31 -3.25 -13.06
CA PRO A 35 7.21 -3.53 -13.97
C PRO A 35 7.76 -3.96 -15.34
N VAL A 36 7.15 -4.98 -15.92
CA VAL A 36 7.45 -5.49 -17.25
C VAL A 36 6.49 -4.86 -18.25
N LEU A 37 7.03 -4.15 -19.24
CA LEU A 37 6.26 -3.60 -20.34
C LEU A 37 5.69 -4.72 -21.21
N LYS A 38 4.36 -4.79 -21.33
CA LYS A 38 3.68 -5.80 -22.15
C LYS A 38 3.36 -5.27 -23.54
N ASN A 39 2.90 -4.02 -23.61
CA ASN A 39 2.38 -3.48 -24.85
C ASN A 39 2.40 -1.95 -24.85
N ILE A 40 2.58 -1.38 -26.03
CA ILE A 40 2.51 0.06 -26.28
C ILE A 40 1.57 0.27 -27.47
N LYS A 41 0.49 1.01 -27.27
CA LYS A 41 -0.49 1.34 -28.32
C LYS A 41 -0.58 2.83 -28.51
N LEU A 42 -0.63 3.22 -29.78
CA LEU A 42 -0.87 4.60 -30.18
C LEU A 42 -2.31 4.72 -30.66
N SER A 43 -2.99 5.82 -30.33
CA SER A 43 -4.37 6.05 -30.78
C SER A 43 -4.46 6.26 -32.29
N LYS A 44 -3.35 6.67 -32.94
CA LYS A 44 -3.25 6.89 -34.38
C LYS A 44 -1.87 6.49 -34.91
N ASN A 45 -1.83 5.89 -36.09
CA ASN A 45 -0.57 5.53 -36.77
C ASN A 45 -0.02 6.68 -37.64
N VAL A 46 -0.87 7.64 -38.03
CA VAL A 46 -0.51 8.80 -38.85
C VAL A 46 -1.13 10.03 -38.21
N VAL A 47 -0.33 11.08 -38.04
CA VAL A 47 -0.72 12.34 -37.41
C VAL A 47 -0.29 13.52 -38.27
N LYS A 48 -1.04 14.61 -38.19
CA LYS A 48 -0.65 15.89 -38.80
C LYS A 48 0.06 16.79 -37.79
N ALA A 49 0.87 17.72 -38.29
CA ALA A 49 1.53 18.70 -37.43
C ALA A 49 0.50 19.50 -36.62
N GLY A 50 0.71 19.58 -35.30
CA GLY A 50 -0.19 20.25 -34.37
C GLY A 50 -1.31 19.37 -33.82
N GLU A 51 -1.47 18.13 -34.27
CA GLU A 51 -2.43 17.20 -33.66
C GLU A 51 -1.86 16.53 -32.40
N SER A 52 -2.72 16.37 -31.40
CA SER A 52 -2.43 15.56 -30.21
C SER A 52 -2.66 14.07 -30.50
N ILE A 53 -1.82 13.24 -29.88
CA ILE A 53 -1.91 11.77 -29.93
C ILE A 53 -1.89 11.21 -28.52
N GLU A 54 -2.60 10.10 -28.32
CA GLU A 54 -2.61 9.36 -27.06
C GLU A 54 -1.75 8.11 -27.19
N MET A 55 -0.93 7.86 -26.17
CA MET A 55 -0.10 6.66 -26.04
C MET A 55 -0.54 5.91 -24.78
N TYR A 56 -0.87 4.64 -24.95
CA TYR A 56 -1.25 3.73 -23.88
C TYR A 56 -0.11 2.74 -23.66
N VAL A 57 0.34 2.62 -22.41
CA VAL A 57 1.42 1.73 -22.01
C VAL A 57 0.88 0.76 -20.99
N ASP A 58 0.89 -0.53 -21.35
CA ASP A 58 0.48 -1.62 -20.47
C ASP A 58 1.72 -2.19 -19.78
N ALA A 59 1.73 -2.20 -18.44
CA ALA A 59 2.81 -2.73 -17.62
C ALA A 59 2.25 -3.57 -16.46
N GLU A 60 2.98 -4.63 -16.09
CA GLU A 60 2.68 -5.56 -14.98
C GLU A 60 3.86 -5.64 -14.03
#